data_AF-A0A531MX07-F1
#
_entry.id   AF-A0A531MX07-F1
#
_cell.length_a   1.000
_cell.length_b   1.000
_cell.length_c   1.000
_cell.angle_alpha   90.00
_cell.angle_beta   90.00
_cell.angle_gamma   90.00
#
_symmetry.space_group_name_H-M   'P 1'
#
loop_
_entity.id
_entity.type
_entity.pdbx_description
1 polymer ?
#
loop_
_entity_poly.entity_id
_entity_poly.type
_entity_poly.pdbx_seq_one_letter_code
_entity_poly.pdbx_strand_id
1 'polypeptide(L)'
;FLIGQLMAWRQLTDDGYLLSSNPANSFFYLITGMHGLHISGGLVGLGRTTAGAWNGARPERLRLSVELCAMYWHFLLFIWLAIFALLAGWAATFVDICQRLLT
;
A
#
# COMPACT_ATOMS: atom_id res chain seq x y z
N PHE A 1 8.17 4.21 -1.56
CA PHE A 1 7.12 3.38 -2.17
C PHE A 1 6.84 3.79 -3.62
N LEU A 2 6.31 4.99 -3.89
CA LEU A 2 5.91 5.41 -5.24
C LEU A 2 6.99 5.26 -6.33
N ILE A 3 8.23 5.71 -6.05
CA ILE A 3 9.35 5.58 -7.01
C ILE A 3 9.73 4.11 -7.24
N GLY A 4 9.86 3.33 -6.16
CA GLY A 4 10.16 1.90 -6.26
C GLY A 4 9.09 1.13 -7.03
N GLN A 5 7.81 1.49 -6.86
CA GLN A 5 6.71 0.88 -7.60
C GLN A 5 6.69 1.28 -9.07
N LEU A 6 7.05 2.53 -9.37
CA LEU A 6 7.22 2.98 -10.75
C LEU A 6 8.36 2.22 -11.45
N MET A 7 9.47 1.98 -10.75
CA MET A 7 10.59 1.19 -11.28
C MET A 7 10.21 -0.27 -11.49
N ALA A 8 9.53 -0.89 -10.52
CA ALA A 8 9.01 -2.25 -10.66
C ALA A 8 8.05 -2.37 -11.86
N TRP A 9 7.13 -1.41 -12.02
CA TRP A 9 6.23 -1.37 -13.17
C TRP A 9 6.95 -1.23 -14.50
N ARG A 10 7.99 -0.40 -14.57
CA ARG A 10 8.83 -0.26 -15.77
C ARG A 10 9.55 -1.57 -16.09
N GLN A 11 10.18 -2.18 -15.09
CA GLN A 11 10.91 -3.43 -15.28
C GLN A 11 9.99 -4.58 -15.71
N LEU A 12 8.80 -4.71 -15.10
CA LEU A 12 7.79 -5.68 -15.52
C LEU A 12 7.25 -5.43 -16.94
N THR A 13 7.13 -4.16 -17.34
CA THR A 13 6.69 -3.80 -18.70
C THR A 13 7.78 -4.12 -19.72
N ASP A 14 9.04 -3.84 -19.41
CA ASP A 14 10.20 -4.17 -20.24
C ASP A 14 10.38 -5.69 -20.38
N ASP A 15 10.08 -6.46 -19.33
CA ASP A 15 10.06 -7.93 -19.35
C ASP A 15 8.83 -8.53 -20.08
N GLY A 16 7.94 -7.69 -20.63
CA GLY A 16 6.78 -8.12 -21.43
C GLY A 16 5.53 -8.51 -20.61
N TYR A 17 5.55 -8.35 -19.28
CA TYR A 17 4.41 -8.57 -18.41
C TYR A 17 3.44 -7.37 -18.43
N LEU A 18 2.84 -7.13 -19.61
CA LEU A 18 1.85 -6.08 -19.80
C LEU A 18 0.56 -6.37 -19.03
N LEU A 19 -0.21 -5.31 -18.73
CA LEU A 19 -1.54 -5.35 -18.09
C LEU A 19 -2.50 -6.40 -18.67
N SER A 20 -2.29 -6.81 -19.92
CA SER A 20 -3.13 -7.74 -20.69
C SER A 20 -2.60 -9.18 -20.78
N SER A 21 -1.42 -9.46 -20.24
CA SER A 21 -0.75 -10.76 -20.39
C SER A 21 -1.33 -11.87 -19.51
N ASN A 22 -1.77 -11.53 -18.29
CA ASN A 22 -2.31 -12.50 -17.33
C ASN A 22 -3.23 -11.77 -16.33
N PRO A 23 -4.41 -12.33 -15.97
CA PRO A 23 -5.27 -11.78 -14.92
C PRO A 23 -4.55 -11.46 -13.61
N ALA A 24 -3.56 -12.27 -13.22
CA ALA A 24 -2.76 -12.05 -12.01
C ALA A 24 -1.96 -10.73 -12.07
N ASN A 25 -1.41 -10.41 -13.24
CA ASN A 25 -0.68 -9.15 -13.46
C ASN A 25 -1.64 -7.96 -13.39
N SER A 26 -2.81 -8.05 -14.02
CA SER A 26 -3.81 -6.98 -13.97
C SER A 26 -4.20 -6.65 -12.51
N PHE A 27 -4.45 -7.66 -11.68
CA PHE A 27 -4.76 -7.47 -10.25
C PHE A 27 -3.59 -6.83 -9.48
N PHE A 28 -2.35 -7.26 -9.74
CA PHE A 28 -1.16 -6.66 -9.12
C PHE A 28 -1.04 -5.17 -9.44
N TYR A 29 -1.14 -4.78 -10.71
CA TYR A 29 -1.08 -3.38 -11.13
C TYR A 29 -2.23 -2.54 -10.54
N LEU A 30 -3.45 -3.08 -10.53
CA LEU A 30 -4.64 -2.38 -10.02
C LEU A 30 -4.53 -2.12 -8.51
N ILE A 31 -4.17 -3.15 -7.73
CA ILE A 31 -4.03 -3.04 -6.28
C ILE A 31 -2.86 -2.12 -5.91
N THR A 32 -1.70 -2.28 -6.55
CA THR A 32 -0.51 -1.45 -6.25
C THR A 32 -0.70 0.01 -6.68
N GLY A 33 -1.43 0.24 -7.78
CA GLY A 33 -1.80 1.57 -8.26
C GLY A 33 -2.79 2.26 -7.32
N MET A 34 -3.87 1.56 -6.91
CA MET A 34 -4.79 2.08 -5.90
C MET A 34 -4.07 2.39 -4.59
N HIS A 35 -3.18 1.51 -4.13
CA HIS A 35 -2.41 1.73 -2.93
C HIS A 35 -1.52 2.99 -3.04
N GLY A 36 -0.87 3.20 -4.19
CA GLY A 36 -0.13 4.44 -4.48
C GLY A 36 -1.02 5.68 -4.38
N LEU A 37 -2.25 5.62 -4.89
CA LEU A 37 -3.22 6.71 -4.80
C LEU A 37 -3.63 7.00 -3.36
N HIS A 38 -3.85 5.97 -2.54
CA HIS A 38 -4.12 6.12 -1.11
C HIS A 38 -2.96 6.78 -0.36
N ILE A 39 -1.72 6.37 -0.69
CA ILE A 39 -0.52 7.04 -0.13
C ILE A 39 -0.48 8.51 -0.55
N SER A 40 -0.82 8.84 -1.79
CA SER A 40 -0.83 10.25 -2.22
C SER A 40 -1.90 11.06 -1.46
N GLY A 41 -3.08 10.49 -1.22
CA GLY A 41 -4.15 11.13 -0.45
C GLY A 41 -3.78 11.38 1.02
N GLY A 42 -3.16 10.40 1.69
CA GLY A 42 -2.68 10.58 3.06
C GLY A 42 -1.54 11.60 3.17
N LEU A 43 -0.66 11.66 2.18
CA LEU A 43 0.42 12.65 2.14
C LEU A 43 -0.12 14.09 2.01
N VAL A 44 -1.19 14.29 1.26
CA VAL A 44 -1.89 15.58 1.17
C VAL A 44 -2.53 15.95 2.52
N GLY A 45 -3.14 14.99 3.22
CA GLY A 45 -3.68 15.18 4.56
C GLY A 45 -2.59 15.59 5.57
N LEU A 46 -1.46 14.88 5.57
CA LEU A 46 -0.27 15.24 6.37
C LEU A 46 0.23 16.62 6.04
N GLY A 47 0.47 16.91 4.76
CA GLY A 47 0.99 18.21 4.31
C GLY A 47 0.12 19.38 4.78
N ARG A 48 -1.21 19.24 4.69
CA ARG A 48 -2.16 20.24 5.21
C ARG A 48 -2.07 20.40 6.73
N THR A 49 -1.92 19.29 7.44
CA THR A 49 -1.81 19.28 8.91
C THR A 49 -0.50 19.94 9.37
N THR A 50 0.62 19.59 8.73
CA THR A 50 1.94 20.16 8.98
C THR A 50 2.02 21.64 8.60
N ALA A 51 1.41 22.05 7.49
CA ALA A 51 1.32 23.46 7.13
C ALA A 51 0.50 24.27 8.16
N GLY A 52 -0.59 23.68 8.67
CA GLY A 52 -1.35 24.25 9.79
C GLY A 52 -0.52 24.34 11.09
N ALA A 53 0.37 23.38 11.34
CA ALA A 53 1.27 23.39 12.48
C ALA A 53 2.24 24.57 12.43
N TRP A 54 2.79 24.84 11.25
CA TRP A 54 3.74 25.92 11.03
C TRP A 54 3.10 27.31 11.17
N ASN A 55 1.80 27.43 10.84
CA ASN A 55 1.03 28.66 10.97
C ASN A 55 0.43 28.88 12.38
N GLY A 56 0.81 28.09 13.39
CA GLY A 56 0.35 28.30 14.77
C GLY A 56 -1.09 27.83 15.05
N ALA A 57 -1.58 26.82 14.32
CA ALA A 57 -2.88 26.23 14.59
C ALA A 57 -2.97 25.66 16.02
N ARG A 58 -4.19 25.62 16.58
CA ARG A 58 -4.43 25.14 17.95
C ARG A 58 -3.85 23.72 18.15
N PRO A 59 -3.10 23.49 19.25
CA PRO A 59 -2.41 22.21 19.50
C PRO A 59 -3.38 21.02 19.61
N GLU A 60 -4.60 21.22 20.09
CA GLU A 60 -5.64 20.17 20.14
C GLU A 60 -6.03 19.67 18.74
N ARG A 61 -6.19 20.58 17.78
CA ARG A 61 -6.59 20.23 16.41
C ARG A 61 -5.46 19.55 15.65
N LEU A 62 -4.22 19.95 15.94
CA LEU A 62 -3.01 19.32 15.43
C LEU A 62 -2.86 17.89 15.97
N ARG A 63 -3.01 17.70 17.28
CA ARG A 63 -2.89 16.39 17.92
C ARG A 63 -3.92 15.41 17.37
N LEU A 64 -5.18 15.84 17.24
CA LEU A 64 -6.24 15.04 16.61
C LEU A 64 -5.91 14.68 15.16
N SER A 65 -5.45 15.66 14.37
CA SER A 65 -5.14 15.43 12.95
C SER A 65 -3.94 14.49 12.76
N VAL A 66 -2.91 14.60 13.62
CA VAL A 66 -1.75 13.70 13.63
C VAL A 66 -2.16 12.29 14.05
N GLU A 67 -3.02 12.16 15.06
CA GLU A 67 -3.53 10.86 15.52
C GLU A 67 -4.35 10.15 14.44
N LEU A 68 -5.28 10.86 13.80
CA LEU A 68 -6.04 10.34 12.66
C LEU A 68 -5.12 9.94 11.51
N CYS A 69 -4.10 10.74 11.23
CA CYS A 69 -3.16 10.39 10.19
C CYS A 69 -2.32 9.16 10.55
N ALA A 70 -1.82 9.07 11.78
CA ALA A 70 -1.06 7.93 12.24
C ALA A 70 -1.92 6.66 12.14
N MET A 71 -3.18 6.72 12.57
CA MET A 71 -4.12 5.60 12.46
C MET A 71 -4.37 5.22 10.99
N TYR A 72 -4.58 6.21 10.12
CA TYR A 72 -4.75 5.99 8.68
C TYR A 72 -3.54 5.28 8.06
N TRP A 73 -2.32 5.69 8.40
CA TRP A 73 -1.08 5.06 7.92
C TRP A 73 -0.88 3.64 8.42
N HIS A 74 -1.06 3.41 9.72
CA HIS A 74 -0.91 2.06 10.27
C HIS A 74 -1.94 1.09 9.67
N PHE A 75 -3.18 1.54 9.51
CA PHE A 75 -4.23 0.74 8.89
C PHE A 75 -3.91 0.39 7.43
N LEU A 76 -3.42 1.37 6.65
CA LEU A 76 -3.00 1.16 5.26
C LEU A 76 -1.82 0.21 5.14
N LEU A 77 -0.84 0.33 6.04
CA LEU A 77 0.31 -0.58 6.12
C LEU A 77 -0.13 -2.01 6.45
N PHE A 78 -1.07 -2.16 7.39
CA PHE A 78 -1.61 -3.46 7.79
C PHE A 78 -2.31 -4.17 6.62
N ILE A 79 -3.21 -3.47 5.93
CA ILE A 79 -3.89 -4.02 4.74
C ILE A 79 -2.88 -4.37 3.65
N TRP A 80 -1.88 -3.52 3.43
CA TRP A 80 -0.87 -3.77 2.42
C TRP A 80 -0.02 -5.00 2.78
N LEU A 81 0.41 -5.18 4.02
CA LEU A 81 1.10 -6.41 4.43
C LEU A 81 0.27 -7.67 4.16
N ALA A 82 -1.04 -7.64 4.44
CA ALA A 82 -1.94 -8.77 4.18
C ALA A 82 -2.04 -9.09 2.67
N ILE A 83 -2.23 -8.07 1.84
CA ILE A 83 -2.30 -8.21 0.38
C ILE A 83 -0.94 -8.65 -0.19
N PHE A 84 0.17 -8.10 0.30
CA PHE A 84 1.52 -8.47 -0.14
C PHE A 84 1.79 -9.93 0.18
N ALA A 85 1.42 -10.42 1.36
CA ALA A 85 1.53 -11.83 1.72
C ALA A 85 0.69 -12.74 0.81
N LEU A 86 -0.52 -12.29 0.43
CA LEU A 86 -1.37 -13.02 -0.52
C LEU A 86 -0.72 -13.09 -1.91
N LEU A 87 -0.20 -11.96 -2.42
CA LEU A 87 0.41 -11.85 -3.74
C LEU A 87 1.80 -12.48 -3.85
N ALA A 88 2.59 -12.44 -2.79
CA ALA A 88 3.90 -13.10 -2.71
C ALA A 88 3.78 -14.64 -2.62
N GLY A 89 2.57 -15.19 -2.65
CA GLY A 89 2.31 -16.63 -2.59
C GLY A 89 2.40 -17.20 -1.18
N TRP A 90 2.66 -16.39 -0.15
CA TRP A 90 2.74 -16.84 1.25
C TRP A 90 1.47 -17.52 1.72
N ALA A 91 0.31 -17.04 1.29
CA ALA A 91 -0.97 -17.69 1.56
C ALA A 91 -1.08 -19.08 0.92
N ALA A 92 -0.57 -19.25 -0.32
CA ALA A 92 -0.56 -20.54 -1.00
C ALA A 92 0.40 -21.53 -0.34
N THR A 93 1.60 -21.08 0.05
CA THR A 93 2.58 -21.89 0.79
C THR A 93 2.05 -22.29 2.16
N PHE A 94 1.34 -21.40 2.85
CA PHE A 94 0.72 -21.71 4.14
C PHE A 94 -0.39 -22.78 4.00
N VAL A 95 -1.24 -22.66 2.98
CA VAL A 95 -2.28 -23.66 2.69
C VAL A 95 -1.67 -25.01 2.32
N ASP A 96 -0.59 -25.03 1.53
CA ASP A 96 0.13 -26.27 1.18
C ASP A 96 0.73 -26.95 2.43
N ILE A 97 1.32 -26.16 3.34
CA ILE A 97 1.84 -26.65 4.62
C ILE A 97 0.72 -27.24 5.48
N CYS A 98 -0.44 -26.56 5.57
CA CYS A 98 -1.59 -27.06 6.32
C CYS A 98 -2.15 -28.36 5.72
N GLN A 99 -2.20 -28.49 4.40
CA GLN A 99 -2.64 -29.72 3.74
C GLN A 99 -1.69 -30.89 3.98
N ARG A 100 -0.37 -30.65 3.89
CA ARG A 100 0.66 -31.66 4.18
C ARG A 100 0.67 -32.15 5.63
N LEU A 101 0.19 -31.34 6.58
CA LEU A 101 0.08 -31.71 8.00
C LEU A 101 -1.18 -32.54 8.32
N LEU A 102 -2.18 -32.56 7.42
CA LEU A 102 -3.43 -33.29 7.59
C LEU A 102 -3.43 -34.68 6.92
N THR A 103 -2.38 -35.03 6.18
CA THR A 103 -2.11 -36.36 5.60
C THR A 103 -0.92 -37.01 6.26
#